data_AF-A0A8K0CCR9-F1
#
_entry.id   AF-A0A8K0CCR9-F1
#
_cell.length_a   1.000
_cell.length_b   1.000
_cell.length_c   1.000
_cell.angle_alpha   90.00
_cell.angle_beta   90.00
_cell.angle_gamma   90.00
#
_symmetry.space_group_name_H-M   'P 1'
#
loop_
_entity.id
_entity.type
_entity.pdbx_description
1 polymer ?
#
loop_
_entity_poly.entity_id
_entity_poly.type
_entity_poly.pdbx_seq_one_letter_code
_entity_poly.pdbx_strand_id
1 'polypeptide(L)'
;MSDEEVIRRRLVIDGDGTGDDRRLNVLLKNLIKWANYTDESSPEHQQLYDRMLGQISQCEFALRRSQLLSKTNKNQLQNYQKLQKKLEKQISDVKNAIEVSKHNLSQAKILKQNRMMYDLLAQSIKQQPARKDTDKRLAELKAELNSLHDQRRNLEQKLEMRRKQFHVLVSSANQLRSMLEETADDDTMNTSLDDIANSPGPEPMSE
;
A
#
# COMPACT_ATOMS: atom_id res chain seq x y z
N MET A 1 -43.12 38.91 7.73
CA MET A 1 -42.01 39.66 7.13
C MET A 1 -40.73 39.02 7.61
N SER A 2 -39.88 38.59 6.69
CA SER A 2 -38.57 38.03 7.03
C SER A 2 -37.67 39.16 7.56
N ASP A 3 -36.75 38.89 8.50
CA ASP A 3 -35.82 39.89 9.05
C ASP A 3 -35.02 40.61 7.94
N GLU A 4 -34.70 39.90 6.87
CA GLU A 4 -34.11 40.44 5.63
C GLU A 4 -34.95 41.56 5.00
N GLU A 5 -36.28 41.42 4.98
CA GLU A 5 -37.19 42.42 4.41
C GLU A 5 -37.31 43.65 5.31
N VAL A 6 -37.28 43.46 6.63
CA VAL A 6 -37.30 44.54 7.61
C VAL A 6 -36.00 45.34 7.54
N ILE A 7 -34.86 44.65 7.43
CA ILE A 7 -33.54 45.27 7.26
C ILE A 7 -33.46 46.02 5.93
N ARG A 8 -33.93 45.44 4.82
CA ARG A 8 -34.00 46.13 3.52
C ARG A 8 -34.88 47.36 3.56
N ARG A 9 -36.08 47.28 4.15
CA ARG A 9 -36.97 48.46 4.28
C ARG A 9 -36.35 49.55 5.13
N ARG A 10 -35.69 49.20 6.24
CA ARG A 10 -35.02 50.18 7.10
C ARG A 10 -33.82 50.83 6.41
N LEU A 11 -33.02 50.05 5.68
CA LEU A 11 -31.93 50.56 4.84
C LEU A 11 -32.44 51.43 3.68
N VAL A 12 -33.61 51.16 3.12
CA VAL A 12 -34.24 52.02 2.10
C VAL A 12 -34.76 53.30 2.73
N ILE A 13 -35.40 53.24 3.90
CA ILE A 13 -35.91 54.44 4.60
C ILE A 13 -34.77 55.35 5.08
N ASP A 14 -33.70 54.79 5.65
CA ASP A 14 -32.55 55.54 6.15
C ASP A 14 -31.49 55.85 5.06
N GLY A 15 -31.44 55.05 3.99
CA GLY A 15 -30.48 55.18 2.89
C GLY A 15 -30.97 55.99 1.70
N ASP A 16 -32.28 56.14 1.52
CA ASP A 16 -32.89 56.88 0.41
C ASP A 16 -33.40 58.23 0.88
N GLY A 17 -32.49 59.14 1.22
CA GLY A 17 -32.66 60.60 1.04
C GLY A 17 -33.88 61.30 1.65
N THR A 18 -34.77 60.64 2.41
CA THR A 18 -36.02 61.24 2.93
C THR A 18 -35.72 62.39 3.88
N GLY A 19 -34.58 62.33 4.57
CA GLY A 19 -34.04 63.44 5.34
C GLY A 19 -33.48 64.58 4.49
N ASP A 20 -32.89 64.29 3.34
CA ASP A 20 -32.24 65.28 2.48
C ASP A 20 -33.25 65.98 1.56
N ASP A 21 -34.20 65.26 0.98
CA ASP A 21 -35.34 65.83 0.23
C ASP A 21 -36.19 66.75 1.13
N ARG A 22 -36.43 66.34 2.37
CA ARG A 22 -37.07 67.20 3.37
C ARG A 22 -36.25 68.46 3.66
N ARG A 23 -34.93 68.37 3.78
CA ARG A 23 -34.04 69.54 4.01
C ARG A 23 -34.07 70.49 2.82
N LEU A 24 -34.01 69.97 1.59
CA LEU A 24 -34.08 70.75 0.36
C LEU A 24 -35.42 71.46 0.22
N ASN A 25 -36.52 70.76 0.51
CA ASN A 25 -37.86 71.35 0.52
C ASN A 25 -38.02 72.46 1.56
N VAL A 26 -37.40 72.33 2.74
CA VAL A 26 -37.41 73.38 3.75
C VAL A 26 -36.55 74.58 3.33
N LEU A 27 -35.37 74.34 2.74
CA LEU A 27 -34.52 75.39 2.20
C LEU A 27 -35.25 76.18 1.09
N LEU A 28 -35.92 75.48 0.18
CA LEU A 28 -36.73 76.10 -0.89
C LEU A 28 -37.82 77.00 -0.32
N LYS A 29 -38.57 76.54 0.69
CA LYS A 29 -39.60 77.35 1.37
C LYS A 29 -39.01 78.59 2.05
N ASN A 30 -37.86 78.45 2.70
CA ASN A 30 -37.17 79.57 3.34
C ASN A 30 -36.66 80.58 2.30
N LEU A 31 -36.16 80.11 1.15
CA LEU A 31 -35.69 80.96 0.06
C LEU A 31 -36.82 81.74 -0.59
N ILE A 32 -37.97 81.11 -0.85
CA ILE A 32 -39.18 81.79 -1.34
C ILE A 32 -39.66 82.83 -0.33
N LYS A 33 -39.62 82.51 0.97
CA LYS A 33 -40.02 83.45 2.03
C LYS A 33 -39.06 84.64 2.13
N TRP A 34 -37.75 84.40 2.00
CA TRP A 34 -36.72 85.43 2.03
C TRP A 34 -36.77 86.34 0.80
N ALA A 35 -36.97 85.78 -0.39
CA ALA A 35 -37.06 86.54 -1.64
C ALA A 35 -38.31 87.44 -1.72
N ASN A 36 -39.38 87.10 -1.00
CA ASN A 36 -40.61 87.88 -0.94
C ASN A 36 -40.68 88.80 0.30
N TYR A 37 -39.60 88.92 1.08
CA TYR A 37 -39.57 89.83 2.23
C TYR A 37 -39.51 91.29 1.75
N THR A 38 -40.45 92.11 2.21
CA THR A 38 -40.62 93.50 1.74
C THR A 38 -39.83 94.51 2.57
N ASP A 39 -39.32 94.11 3.74
CA ASP A 39 -38.54 94.93 4.66
C ASP A 39 -37.15 94.34 4.88
N GLU A 40 -36.17 94.81 4.10
CA GLU A 40 -34.78 94.34 4.13
C GLU A 40 -34.01 94.78 5.39
N SER A 41 -34.48 95.80 6.11
CA SER A 41 -33.85 96.27 7.36
C SER A 41 -34.31 95.52 8.61
N SER A 42 -35.28 94.62 8.48
CA SER A 42 -35.76 93.82 9.60
C SER A 42 -34.70 92.79 10.05
N PRO A 43 -34.47 92.63 11.37
CA PRO A 43 -33.58 91.59 11.90
C PRO A 43 -34.03 90.17 11.51
N GLU A 44 -35.31 89.99 11.16
CA GLU A 44 -35.86 88.71 10.71
C GLU A 44 -35.37 88.31 9.31
N HIS A 45 -35.11 89.29 8.43
CA HIS A 45 -34.55 89.06 7.10
C HIS A 45 -33.13 88.48 7.20
N GLN A 46 -32.31 89.06 8.07
CA GLN A 46 -30.94 88.59 8.34
C GLN A 46 -30.93 87.21 9.01
N GLN A 47 -31.79 86.96 9.99
CA GLN A 47 -31.90 85.65 10.65
C GLN A 47 -32.34 84.54 9.68
N LEU A 48 -33.23 84.86 8.73
CA LEU A 48 -33.65 83.92 7.70
C LEU A 48 -32.52 83.61 6.71
N TYR A 49 -31.73 84.63 6.35
CA TYR A 49 -30.53 84.46 5.52
C TYR A 49 -29.48 83.56 6.19
N ASP A 50 -29.14 83.82 7.45
CA ASP A 50 -28.18 83.01 8.22
C ASP A 50 -28.68 81.56 8.37
N ARG A 51 -29.98 81.38 8.56
CA ARG A 51 -30.61 80.05 8.60
C ARG A 51 -30.50 79.31 7.27
N MET A 52 -30.67 80.00 6.14
CA MET A 52 -30.48 79.39 4.81
C MET A 52 -29.02 78.99 4.57
N LEU A 53 -28.07 79.84 4.95
CA LEU A 53 -26.63 79.50 4.86
C LEU A 53 -26.29 78.26 5.69
N GLY A 54 -26.82 78.17 6.92
CA GLY A 54 -26.67 76.99 7.76
C GLY A 54 -27.26 75.72 7.12
N GLN A 55 -28.42 75.84 6.47
CA GLN A 55 -29.06 74.73 5.75
C GLN A 55 -28.27 74.30 4.51
N ILE A 56 -27.74 75.24 3.73
CA ILE A 56 -26.88 74.94 2.57
C ILE A 56 -25.61 74.21 3.02
N SER A 57 -24.94 74.68 4.07
CA SER A 57 -23.75 74.02 4.62
C SER A 57 -24.03 72.56 5.05
N GLN A 58 -25.19 72.31 5.66
CA GLN A 58 -25.61 70.95 6.02
C GLN A 58 -25.86 70.06 4.79
N CYS A 59 -26.47 70.59 3.73
CA CYS A 59 -26.67 69.88 2.47
C CYS A 59 -25.34 69.55 1.78
N GLU A 60 -24.40 70.49 1.73
CA GLU A 60 -23.06 70.27 1.19
C GLU A 60 -22.30 69.18 1.96
N PHE A 61 -22.39 69.20 3.30
CA PHE A 61 -21.80 68.17 4.14
C PHE A 61 -22.40 66.79 3.87
N ALA A 62 -23.73 66.70 3.77
CA ALA A 62 -24.44 65.44 3.47
C ALA A 62 -24.00 64.86 2.11
N LEU A 63 -23.89 65.71 1.08
CA LEU A 63 -23.42 65.31 -0.24
C LEU A 63 -21.99 64.77 -0.21
N ARG A 64 -21.05 65.51 0.40
CA ARG A 64 -19.65 65.08 0.54
C ARG A 64 -19.54 63.76 1.30
N ARG A 65 -20.31 63.60 2.38
CA ARG A 65 -20.39 62.36 3.16
C ARG A 65 -20.87 61.19 2.30
N SER A 66 -21.93 61.37 1.52
CA SER A 66 -22.47 60.33 0.63
C SER A 66 -21.47 59.90 -0.44
N GLN A 67 -20.77 60.86 -1.06
CA GLN A 67 -19.71 60.58 -2.03
C GLN A 67 -18.55 59.78 -1.42
N LEU A 68 -18.09 60.16 -0.23
CA LEU A 68 -17.03 59.46 0.48
C LEU A 68 -17.46 58.04 0.89
N LEU A 69 -18.69 57.88 1.36
CA LEU A 69 -19.25 56.58 1.71
C LEU A 69 -19.34 55.67 0.48
N SER A 70 -19.82 56.19 -0.66
CA SER A 70 -19.86 55.44 -1.93
C SER A 70 -18.47 54.99 -2.36
N LYS A 71 -17.46 55.87 -2.30
CA LYS A 71 -16.06 55.53 -2.62
C LYS A 71 -15.52 54.44 -1.68
N THR A 72 -15.79 54.59 -0.37
CA THR A 72 -15.34 53.64 0.65
C THR A 72 -15.99 52.27 0.46
N ASN A 73 -17.30 52.23 0.19
CA ASN A 73 -18.04 50.98 -0.08
C ASN A 73 -17.50 50.28 -1.34
N LYS A 74 -17.20 51.01 -2.41
CA LYS A 74 -16.56 50.44 -3.61
C LYS A 74 -15.21 49.80 -3.28
N ASN A 75 -14.37 50.48 -2.49
CA ASN A 75 -13.08 49.95 -2.06
C ASN A 75 -13.23 48.71 -1.17
N GLN A 76 -14.18 48.73 -0.22
CA GLN A 76 -14.47 47.58 0.63
C GLN A 76 -14.95 46.38 -0.19
N LEU A 77 -15.83 46.60 -1.17
CA LEU A 77 -16.30 45.54 -2.07
C LEU A 77 -15.14 44.89 -2.83
N GLN A 78 -14.21 45.69 -3.36
CA GLN A 78 -13.02 45.16 -4.03
C GLN A 78 -12.12 44.36 -3.07
N ASN A 79 -11.98 44.81 -1.82
CA ASN A 79 -11.22 44.08 -0.81
C ASN A 79 -11.87 42.74 -0.46
N TYR A 80 -13.20 42.70 -0.31
CA TYR A 80 -13.93 41.45 -0.09
C TYR A 80 -13.81 40.49 -1.26
N GLN A 81 -13.87 40.97 -2.51
CA GLN A 81 -13.64 40.14 -3.69
C GLN A 81 -12.22 39.56 -3.72
N LYS A 82 -11.20 40.34 -3.36
CA LYS A 82 -9.81 39.84 -3.24
C LYS A 82 -9.69 38.79 -2.14
N LEU A 83 -10.32 39.02 -0.99
CA LEU A 83 -10.32 38.08 0.13
C LEU A 83 -11.02 36.77 -0.26
N GLN A 84 -12.16 36.85 -0.94
CA GLN A 84 -12.88 35.69 -1.44
C GLN A 84 -11.98 34.83 -2.37
N LYS A 85 -11.33 35.46 -3.36
CA LYS A 85 -10.41 34.74 -4.26
C LYS A 85 -9.25 34.09 -3.51
N LYS A 86 -8.72 34.75 -2.48
CA LYS A 86 -7.65 34.18 -1.63
C LYS A 86 -8.15 32.95 -0.86
N LEU A 87 -9.35 33.03 -0.29
CA LEU A 87 -9.96 31.91 0.43
C LEU A 87 -10.26 30.74 -0.50
N GLU A 88 -10.80 30.99 -1.68
CA GLU A 88 -11.06 29.96 -2.70
C GLU A 88 -9.77 29.23 -3.10
N LYS A 89 -8.67 29.97 -3.29
CA LYS A 89 -7.36 29.38 -3.57
C LYS A 89 -6.89 28.51 -2.40
N GLN A 90 -6.94 29.02 -1.16
CA GLN A 90 -6.55 28.26 0.02
C GLN A 90 -7.38 26.98 0.20
N ILE A 91 -8.69 27.04 -0.06
CA ILE A 91 -9.57 25.87 -0.03
C ILE A 91 -9.14 24.86 -1.08
N SER A 92 -8.81 25.30 -2.30
CA SER A 92 -8.32 24.42 -3.37
C SER A 92 -6.99 23.76 -2.98
N ASP A 93 -6.04 24.53 -2.43
CA ASP A 93 -4.74 24.03 -1.99
C ASP A 93 -4.89 22.98 -0.88
N VAL A 94 -5.76 23.22 0.11
CA VAL A 94 -6.06 22.26 1.20
C VAL A 94 -6.71 21.00 0.65
N LYS A 95 -7.65 21.11 -0.29
CA LYS A 95 -8.26 19.93 -0.94
C LYS A 95 -7.21 19.08 -1.66
N ASN A 96 -6.28 19.71 -2.38
CA ASN A 96 -5.18 19.00 -3.05
C ASN A 96 -4.26 18.33 -2.04
N ALA A 97 -3.91 19.00 -0.94
CA ALA A 97 -3.10 18.41 0.13
C ALA A 97 -3.77 17.19 0.79
N ILE A 98 -5.09 17.22 0.97
CA ILE A 98 -5.86 16.09 1.48
C ILE A 98 -5.78 14.90 0.52
N GLU A 99 -5.95 15.11 -0.78
CA GLU A 99 -5.86 14.02 -1.77
C GLU A 99 -4.46 13.40 -1.82
N VAL A 100 -3.40 14.21 -1.77
CA VAL A 100 -2.02 13.70 -1.65
C VAL A 100 -1.84 12.91 -0.36
N SER A 101 -2.34 13.41 0.78
CA SER A 101 -2.24 12.70 2.06
C SER A 101 -3.01 11.38 2.05
N LYS A 102 -4.16 11.29 1.38
CA LYS A 102 -4.91 10.03 1.20
C LYS A 102 -4.12 9.04 0.37
N HIS A 103 -3.49 9.48 -0.71
CA HIS A 103 -2.67 8.62 -1.55
C HIS A 103 -1.48 8.05 -0.76
N ASN A 104 -0.76 8.92 -0.04
CA ASN A 104 0.35 8.52 0.81
C ASN A 104 -0.08 7.54 1.91
N LEU A 105 -1.25 7.74 2.52
CA LEU A 105 -1.80 6.82 3.50
C LEU A 105 -2.10 5.44 2.89
N SER A 106 -2.65 5.40 1.68
CA SER A 106 -2.89 4.14 0.96
C SER A 106 -1.58 3.38 0.69
N GLN A 107 -0.57 4.08 0.18
CA GLN A 107 0.76 3.50 -0.04
C GLN A 107 1.40 2.99 1.26
N ALA A 108 1.30 3.77 2.35
CA ALA A 108 1.83 3.37 3.64
C ALA A 108 1.13 2.12 4.20
N LYS A 109 -0.18 1.95 3.97
CA LYS A 109 -0.92 0.74 4.35
C LYS A 109 -0.40 -0.48 3.59
N ILE A 110 -0.19 -0.37 2.27
CA ILE A 110 0.36 -1.45 1.44
C ILE A 110 1.75 -1.82 1.94
N LEU A 111 2.62 -0.83 2.20
CA LEU A 111 3.96 -1.09 2.70
C LEU A 111 3.94 -1.79 4.06
N LYS A 112 3.05 -1.38 4.97
CA LYS A 112 2.85 -2.05 6.26
C LYS A 112 2.41 -3.50 6.08
N GLN A 113 1.46 -3.76 5.17
CA GLN A 113 1.00 -5.12 4.87
C GLN A 113 2.14 -5.98 4.33
N ASN A 114 2.90 -5.48 3.37
CA ASN A 114 4.06 -6.18 2.80
C ASN A 114 5.09 -6.49 3.90
N ARG A 115 5.37 -5.55 4.79
CA ARG A 115 6.27 -5.76 5.93
C ARG A 115 5.77 -6.87 6.85
N MET A 116 4.49 -6.88 7.20
CA MET A 116 3.91 -7.95 8.02
C MET A 116 4.01 -9.32 7.33
N MET A 117 3.80 -9.39 6.01
CA MET A 117 3.97 -10.62 5.24
C MET A 117 5.42 -11.11 5.25
N TYR A 118 6.39 -10.20 5.12
CA TYR A 118 7.82 -10.54 5.23
C TYR A 118 8.19 -11.02 6.62
N ASP A 119 7.69 -10.38 7.68
CA ASP A 119 7.94 -10.79 9.06
C ASP A 119 7.38 -12.20 9.33
N LEU A 120 6.17 -12.49 8.83
CA LEU A 120 5.54 -13.81 8.96
C LEU A 120 6.32 -14.89 8.18
N LEU A 121 6.77 -14.57 6.97
CA LEU A 121 7.61 -15.48 6.18
C LEU A 121 8.96 -15.72 6.87
N ALA A 122 9.58 -14.67 7.41
CA ALA A 122 10.84 -14.78 8.16
C ALA A 122 10.68 -15.64 9.42
N GLN A 123 9.54 -15.55 10.11
CA GLN A 123 9.22 -16.42 11.24
C GLN A 123 9.09 -17.88 10.82
N SER A 124 8.43 -18.16 9.69
CA SER A 124 8.34 -19.51 9.12
C SER A 124 9.72 -20.06 8.72
N ILE A 125 10.56 -19.24 8.07
CA ILE A 125 11.93 -19.61 7.72
C ILE A 125 12.77 -19.90 8.97
N LYS A 126 12.61 -19.13 10.06
CA LYS A 126 13.31 -19.37 11.33
C LYS A 126 12.96 -20.70 11.99
N GLN A 127 11.80 -21.29 11.71
CA GLN A 127 11.45 -22.62 12.23
C GLN A 127 12.24 -23.73 11.52
N GLN A 128 12.74 -23.47 10.31
CA GLN A 128 13.58 -24.41 9.57
C GLN A 128 15.04 -24.31 10.04
N PRO A 129 15.79 -25.43 10.03
CA PRO A 129 17.20 -25.43 10.41
C PRO A 129 18.02 -24.54 9.49
N ALA A 130 19.11 -23.98 10.01
CA ALA A 130 19.99 -23.13 9.24
C ALA A 130 20.58 -23.89 8.06
N ARG A 131 20.57 -23.26 6.88
CA ARG A 131 21.05 -23.87 5.63
C ARG A 131 22.48 -24.41 5.74
N LYS A 132 23.37 -23.71 6.45
CA LYS A 132 24.74 -24.14 6.68
C LYS A 132 24.83 -25.45 7.46
N ASP A 133 23.94 -25.65 8.43
CA ASP A 133 23.92 -26.86 9.27
C ASP A 133 23.36 -28.04 8.48
N THR A 134 22.33 -27.82 7.67
CA THR A 134 21.82 -28.86 6.74
C THR A 134 22.87 -29.23 5.70
N ASP A 135 23.61 -28.26 5.15
CA ASP A 135 24.65 -28.52 4.15
C ASP A 135 25.81 -29.33 4.74
N LYS A 136 26.22 -29.04 5.99
CA LYS A 136 27.21 -29.85 6.72
C LYS A 136 26.73 -31.27 6.95
N ARG A 137 25.51 -31.44 7.48
CA ARG A 137 24.89 -32.76 7.71
C ARG A 137 24.83 -33.58 6.42
N LEU A 138 24.51 -32.92 5.30
CA LEU A 138 24.43 -33.54 3.98
C LEU A 138 25.82 -33.96 3.47
N ALA A 139 26.85 -33.15 3.71
CA ALA A 139 28.23 -33.50 3.39
C ALA A 139 28.73 -34.70 4.21
N GLU A 140 28.44 -34.74 5.52
CA GLU A 140 28.77 -35.86 6.41
C GLU A 140 28.07 -37.15 5.94
N LEU A 141 26.76 -37.10 5.71
CA LEU A 141 25.97 -38.24 5.21
C LEU A 141 26.50 -38.74 3.86
N LYS A 142 26.91 -37.86 2.95
CA LYS A 142 27.53 -38.25 1.67
C LYS A 142 28.85 -38.97 1.86
N ALA A 143 29.70 -38.49 2.79
CA ALA A 143 30.96 -39.14 3.09
C ALA A 143 30.75 -40.53 3.71
N GLU A 144 29.77 -40.67 4.60
CA GLU A 144 29.39 -41.95 5.20
C GLU A 144 28.81 -42.93 4.18
N LEU A 145 27.96 -42.46 3.26
CA LEU A 145 27.40 -43.29 2.19
C LEU A 145 28.50 -43.80 1.25
N ASN A 146 29.46 -42.95 0.90
CA ASN A 146 30.62 -43.35 0.10
C ASN A 146 31.48 -44.41 0.82
N SER A 147 31.75 -44.23 2.12
CA SER A 147 32.55 -45.20 2.88
C SER A 147 31.84 -46.55 3.02
N LEU A 148 30.52 -46.56 3.25
CA LEU A 148 29.69 -47.77 3.25
C LEU A 148 29.69 -48.45 1.87
N HIS A 149 29.66 -47.68 0.78
CA HIS A 149 29.73 -48.21 -0.57
C HIS A 149 31.07 -48.91 -0.83
N ASP A 150 32.17 -48.30 -0.39
CA ASP A 150 33.52 -48.87 -0.49
C ASP A 150 33.66 -50.14 0.38
N GLN A 151 33.11 -50.13 1.60
CA GLN A 151 33.08 -51.31 2.45
C GLN A 151 32.27 -52.46 1.82
N ARG A 152 31.10 -52.15 1.26
CA ARG A 152 30.28 -53.14 0.54
C ARG A 152 31.05 -53.73 -0.63
N ARG A 153 31.68 -52.89 -1.45
CA ARG A 153 32.49 -53.32 -2.60
C ARG A 153 33.65 -54.24 -2.17
N ASN A 154 34.33 -53.90 -1.07
CA ASN A 154 35.39 -54.72 -0.51
C ASN A 154 34.88 -56.08 0.00
N LEU A 155 33.70 -56.11 0.64
CA LEU A 155 33.09 -57.36 1.10
C LEU A 155 32.65 -58.23 -0.09
N GLU A 156 32.04 -57.65 -1.12
CA GLU A 156 31.70 -58.36 -2.37
C GLU A 156 32.95 -58.98 -3.01
N GLN A 157 34.05 -58.24 -3.11
CA GLN A 157 35.31 -58.77 -3.63
C GLN A 157 35.84 -59.93 -2.78
N LYS A 158 35.80 -59.82 -1.44
CA LYS A 158 36.21 -60.91 -0.54
C LYS A 158 35.32 -62.15 -0.68
N LEU A 159 34.01 -61.96 -0.84
CA LEU A 159 33.06 -63.05 -1.02
C LEU A 159 33.30 -63.76 -2.36
N GLU A 160 33.53 -63.00 -3.42
CA GLU A 160 33.86 -63.52 -4.75
C GLU A 160 35.18 -64.30 -4.73
N MET A 161 36.21 -63.79 -4.05
CA MET A 161 37.47 -64.52 -3.85
C MET A 161 37.26 -65.84 -3.10
N ARG A 162 36.43 -65.86 -2.04
CA ARG A 162 36.09 -67.09 -1.32
C ARG A 162 35.30 -68.07 -2.19
N ARG A 163 34.36 -67.59 -3.03
CA ARG A 163 33.66 -68.44 -4.01
C ARG A 163 34.64 -69.10 -4.97
N LYS A 164 35.61 -68.35 -5.50
CA LYS A 164 36.67 -68.89 -6.38
C LYS A 164 37.54 -69.93 -5.65
N GLN A 165 37.95 -69.65 -4.42
CA GLN A 165 38.71 -70.59 -3.59
C GLN A 165 37.91 -71.88 -3.33
N PHE A 166 36.62 -71.76 -3.01
CA PHE A 166 35.75 -72.92 -2.79
C PHE A 166 35.57 -73.73 -4.07
N HIS A 167 35.44 -73.08 -5.22
CA HIS A 167 35.35 -73.75 -6.51
C HIS A 167 36.62 -74.54 -6.84
N VAL A 168 37.81 -73.97 -6.57
CA VAL A 168 39.08 -74.69 -6.70
C VAL A 168 39.10 -75.91 -5.78
N LEU A 169 38.70 -75.75 -4.52
CA LEU A 169 38.70 -76.84 -3.54
C LEU A 169 37.74 -77.98 -3.94
N VAL A 170 36.55 -77.64 -4.43
CA VAL A 170 35.58 -78.61 -4.99
C VAL A 170 36.14 -79.29 -6.24
N SER A 171 36.78 -78.54 -7.14
CA SER A 171 37.41 -79.11 -8.34
C SER A 171 38.55 -80.07 -7.96
N SER A 172 39.42 -79.71 -7.02
CA SER A 172 40.48 -80.58 -6.51
C SER A 172 39.93 -81.80 -5.78
N ALA A 173 38.85 -81.67 -5.00
CA ALA A 173 38.20 -82.81 -4.36
C ALA A 173 37.58 -83.77 -5.39
N ASN A 174 36.96 -83.24 -6.44
CA ASN A 174 36.44 -84.05 -7.54
C ASN A 174 37.57 -84.72 -8.34
N GLN A 175 38.71 -84.04 -8.54
CA GLN A 175 39.89 -84.64 -9.18
C GLN A 175 40.49 -85.76 -8.32
N LEU A 176 40.59 -85.58 -7.00
CA LEU A 176 41.03 -86.63 -6.08
C LEU A 176 40.06 -87.81 -6.07
N ARG A 177 38.75 -87.55 -6.12
CA ARG A 177 37.73 -88.60 -6.29
C ARG A 177 37.89 -89.33 -7.61
N SER A 178 38.11 -88.62 -8.72
CA SER A 178 38.37 -89.21 -10.03
C SER A 178 39.63 -90.07 -10.03
N MET A 179 40.72 -89.62 -9.39
CA MET A 179 41.94 -90.43 -9.23
C MET A 179 41.71 -91.67 -8.36
N LEU A 180 40.89 -91.56 -7.31
CA LEU A 180 40.52 -92.71 -6.47
C LEU A 180 39.64 -93.72 -7.23
N GLU A 181 38.70 -93.24 -8.04
CA GLU A 181 37.89 -94.08 -8.94
C GLU A 181 38.78 -94.74 -10.02
N GLU A 182 39.76 -94.04 -10.58
CA GLU A 182 40.75 -94.60 -11.52
C GLU A 182 41.68 -95.65 -10.88
N THR A 183 42.07 -95.48 -9.60
CA THR A 183 42.86 -96.51 -8.88
C THR A 183 42.05 -97.73 -8.46
N ALA A 184 40.71 -97.62 -8.36
CA ALA A 184 39.84 -98.77 -8.08
C ALA A 184 39.62 -99.66 -9.32
N ASP A 185 39.74 -99.09 -10.52
CA ASP A 185 39.64 -99.82 -11.79
C ASP A 185 40.94 -100.57 -12.16
N ASP A 186 42.11 -100.22 -11.60
CA ASP A 186 43.39 -100.91 -11.89
C ASP A 186 43.67 -102.11 -10.93
N ASP A 187 42.99 -102.20 -9.78
CA ASP A 187 43.10 -103.30 -8.81
C ASP A 187 41.99 -104.38 -8.95
N THR A 188 41.11 -104.27 -9.95
CA THR A 188 40.00 -105.20 -10.20
C THR A 188 40.17 -106.08 -11.45
N MET A 189 41.42 -106.36 -11.84
CA MET A 189 41.77 -107.34 -12.90
C MET A 189 42.43 -108.61 -12.33
N ASN A 190 41.91 -109.17 -11.23
CA ASN A 190 42.13 -110.57 -10.87
C ASN A 190 41.17 -111.00 -9.74
N THR A 191 40.03 -111.60 -10.10
CA THR A 191 39.61 -112.98 -9.71
C THR A 191 38.12 -113.21 -9.99
N SER A 192 37.86 -114.12 -10.95
CA SER A 192 36.76 -115.10 -11.10
C SER A 192 35.30 -114.65 -10.85
N LEU A 193 34.44 -114.65 -11.87
CA LEU A 193 33.62 -115.78 -12.41
C LEU A 193 32.47 -116.25 -11.49
N ASP A 194 31.29 -116.34 -12.11
CA ASP A 194 30.01 -116.97 -11.72
C ASP A 194 29.09 -116.17 -10.76
N ASP A 195 27.79 -115.99 -10.96
CA ASP A 195 26.87 -116.32 -12.05
C ASP A 195 25.48 -115.66 -11.76
N ILE A 196 24.77 -115.30 -12.83
CA ILE A 196 23.30 -115.43 -13.04
C ILE A 196 22.26 -114.53 -12.33
N ALA A 197 21.44 -113.92 -13.21
CA ALA A 197 20.06 -113.40 -13.11
C ALA A 197 19.85 -112.13 -12.27
N ASN A 198 19.17 -111.08 -12.73
CA ASN A 198 17.93 -111.08 -13.51
C ASN A 198 17.73 -109.68 -14.15
N SER A 199 17.44 -109.65 -15.44
CA SER A 199 16.76 -108.55 -16.13
C SER A 199 15.28 -108.55 -15.68
N PRO A 200 14.48 -107.44 -15.68
CA PRO A 200 14.25 -106.65 -16.89
C PRO A 200 14.01 -105.14 -16.73
N GLY A 201 14.46 -104.40 -17.74
CA GLY A 201 13.59 -103.51 -18.50
C GLY A 201 13.14 -102.17 -17.88
N PRO A 202 12.65 -101.23 -18.71
CA PRO A 202 13.21 -99.88 -18.70
C PRO A 202 12.20 -98.76 -18.39
N GLU A 203 12.75 -97.53 -18.39
CA GLU A 203 12.11 -96.21 -18.62
C GLU A 203 11.35 -95.52 -17.45
N PRO A 204 11.06 -94.20 -17.53
CA PRO A 204 11.91 -93.06 -17.91
C PRO A 204 11.69 -91.81 -17.00
N MET A 205 12.40 -90.71 -17.30
CA MET A 205 12.08 -89.27 -17.07
C MET A 205 11.24 -88.86 -15.83
N SER A 206 11.65 -87.88 -15.04
CA SER A 206 11.47 -86.44 -15.34
C SER A 206 12.02 -85.57 -14.21
N GLU A 207 12.41 -84.34 -14.58
CA GLU A 207 12.77 -83.13 -13.80
C GLU A 207 14.17 -83.01 -13.19
#